data_AF-A0A2M8T0W1-F1
#
_entry.id   AF-A0A2M8T0W1-F1
#
_cell.length_a   1.000
_cell.length_b   1.000
_cell.length_c   1.000
_cell.angle_alpha   90.00
_cell.angle_beta   90.00
_cell.angle_gamma   90.00
#
_symmetry.space_group_name_H-M   'P 1'
#
loop_
_entity.id
_entity.type
_entity.pdbx_description
1 polymer ?
#
loop_
_entity_poly.entity_id
_entity_poly.type
_entity_poly.pdbx_seq_one_letter_code
_entity_poly.pdbx_strand_id
1 'polypeptide(L)'
;MYTVKENVSKEAIEEFLQSRQLTLDVPYQFSLGLFENSRLQGVLLYEDSLWESRMLHKKVMNVKLLAANSTGQLKRLFQAFYSVRQMDETDFIFVRVPAEDIGAAHVIQQQPSSYFVGSLLKLAKPPSFYDKTPPFFELGPPEPGDTEAICELARDSFTKSRYFQDPHLSREAANKIFQEWTRNNLNGRAAFNIAAKHNGEVIGYLQCLSRGDECILDLMAVKPGFEGKRIAFHLLANFIEQPETQKHKTVTAGTQLHNVRAIRLYERMGFTAEQSYYYYHIWPGKEAK
;
A
#
# COMPACT_ATOMS: atom_id res chain seq x y z
N MET A 1 -26.39 -20.87 15.39
CA MET A 1 -25.45 -20.30 16.39
C MET A 1 -24.09 -20.17 15.72
N TYR A 2 -23.43 -19.02 15.85
CA TYR A 2 -22.13 -18.79 15.22
C TYR A 2 -20.98 -19.32 16.08
N THR A 3 -19.96 -19.89 15.44
CA THR A 3 -18.70 -20.28 16.08
C THR A 3 -17.53 -19.64 15.33
N VAL A 4 -16.51 -19.21 16.05
CA VAL A 4 -15.28 -18.65 15.47
C VAL A 4 -14.17 -19.70 15.58
N LYS A 5 -13.45 -19.96 14.49
CA LYS A 5 -12.37 -20.95 14.45
C LYS A 5 -11.15 -20.38 13.75
N GLU A 6 -9.97 -20.66 14.28
CA GLU A 6 -8.69 -20.39 13.62
C GLU A 6 -8.35 -21.52 12.63
N ASN A 7 -7.37 -21.27 11.76
CA ASN A 7 -6.83 -22.25 10.81
C ASN A 7 -7.92 -22.85 9.89
N VAL A 8 -8.73 -21.97 9.28
CA VAL A 8 -9.68 -22.34 8.23
C VAL A 8 -8.92 -22.97 7.06
N SER A 9 -9.41 -24.11 6.55
CA SER A 9 -8.77 -24.82 5.45
C SER A 9 -8.76 -23.97 4.17
N LYS A 10 -7.72 -24.17 3.33
CA LYS A 10 -7.56 -23.39 2.09
C LYS A 10 -8.74 -23.59 1.14
N GLU A 11 -9.24 -24.81 1.04
CA GLU A 11 -10.36 -25.18 0.19
C GLU A 11 -11.62 -24.40 0.59
N ALA A 12 -11.92 -24.33 1.89
CA ALA A 12 -13.08 -23.58 2.39
C ALA A 12 -12.94 -22.06 2.17
N ILE A 13 -11.72 -21.53 2.27
CA ILE A 13 -11.44 -20.11 1.98
C ILE A 13 -11.65 -19.86 0.49
N GLU A 14 -11.07 -20.68 -0.38
CA GLU A 14 -11.19 -20.54 -1.85
C GLU A 14 -12.64 -20.63 -2.32
N GLU A 15 -13.41 -21.61 -1.84
CA GLU A 15 -14.84 -21.74 -2.12
C GLU A 15 -15.62 -20.48 -1.69
N PHE A 16 -15.33 -19.95 -0.50
CA PHE A 16 -15.98 -18.74 0.00
C PHE A 16 -15.64 -17.52 -0.85
N LEU A 17 -14.36 -17.31 -1.18
CA LEU A 17 -13.92 -16.19 -2.00
C LEU A 17 -14.53 -16.25 -3.41
N GLN A 18 -14.55 -17.43 -4.03
CA GLN A 18 -15.19 -17.66 -5.33
C GLN A 18 -16.69 -17.34 -5.29
N SER A 19 -17.40 -17.80 -4.26
CA SER A 19 -18.83 -17.52 -4.09
C SER A 19 -19.14 -16.02 -3.94
N ARG A 20 -18.13 -15.22 -3.60
CA ARG A 20 -18.22 -13.78 -3.38
C ARG A 20 -17.54 -12.95 -4.46
N GLN A 21 -16.99 -13.59 -5.49
CA GLN A 21 -16.20 -12.95 -6.55
C GLN A 21 -15.05 -12.09 -5.98
N LEU A 22 -14.48 -12.53 -4.85
CA LEU A 22 -13.35 -11.89 -4.21
C LEU A 22 -12.07 -12.56 -4.69
N THR A 23 -11.03 -11.77 -4.95
CA THR A 23 -9.69 -12.29 -5.18
C THR A 23 -8.79 -11.96 -4.00
N LEU A 24 -7.84 -12.87 -3.72
CA LEU A 24 -6.78 -12.64 -2.76
C LEU A 24 -5.45 -12.64 -3.48
N ASP A 25 -4.91 -11.44 -3.61
CA ASP A 25 -3.76 -11.12 -4.44
C ASP A 25 -2.44 -11.09 -3.66
N VAL A 26 -2.50 -11.40 -2.37
CA VAL A 26 -1.40 -11.26 -1.43
C VAL A 26 -1.35 -12.50 -0.52
N PRO A 27 -0.15 -12.96 -0.14
CA PRO A 27 -0.03 -14.04 0.81
C PRO A 27 -0.63 -13.64 2.17
N TYR A 28 -1.04 -14.65 2.93
CA TYR A 28 -1.46 -14.55 4.32
C TYR A 28 -0.83 -15.71 5.11
N GLN A 29 -0.72 -15.54 6.43
CA GLN A 29 -0.15 -16.54 7.32
C GLN A 29 -1.23 -17.21 8.19
N PHE A 30 -2.23 -16.46 8.59
CA PHE A 30 -3.25 -16.90 9.54
C PHE A 30 -4.66 -16.64 8.99
N SER A 31 -5.61 -17.48 9.41
CA SER A 31 -7.02 -17.36 9.04
C SER A 31 -7.91 -17.51 10.27
N LEU A 32 -8.99 -16.72 10.30
CA LEU A 32 -10.07 -16.79 11.27
C LEU A 32 -11.40 -16.88 10.52
N GLY A 33 -12.21 -17.89 10.82
CA GLY A 33 -13.49 -18.15 10.15
C GLY A 33 -14.66 -18.05 11.10
N LEU A 34 -15.76 -17.45 10.63
CA LEU A 34 -17.06 -17.48 11.29
C LEU A 34 -17.91 -18.58 10.66
N PHE A 35 -18.39 -19.54 11.44
CA PHE A 35 -19.16 -20.69 10.96
C PHE A 35 -20.58 -20.70 11.52
N GLU A 36 -21.53 -21.13 10.69
CA GLU A 36 -22.89 -21.46 11.07
C GLU A 36 -23.25 -22.82 10.46
N ASN A 37 -23.66 -23.78 11.30
CA ASN A 37 -23.96 -25.16 10.89
C ASN A 37 -22.86 -25.78 10.01
N SER A 38 -21.60 -25.62 10.44
CA SER A 38 -20.38 -26.07 9.73
C SER A 38 -20.09 -25.39 8.39
N ARG A 39 -20.91 -24.42 7.95
CA ARG A 39 -20.66 -23.63 6.74
C ARG A 39 -19.95 -22.33 7.08
N LEU A 40 -18.91 -21.99 6.32
CA LEU A 40 -18.19 -20.73 6.44
C LEU A 40 -19.09 -19.56 6.02
N GLN A 41 -19.22 -18.59 6.92
CA GLN A 41 -20.05 -17.38 6.76
C GLN A 41 -19.22 -16.11 6.61
N GLY A 42 -17.96 -16.16 7.01
CA GLY A 42 -17.01 -15.08 6.84
C GLY A 42 -15.60 -15.51 7.20
N VAL A 43 -14.63 -14.80 6.64
CA VAL A 43 -13.20 -15.09 6.79
C VAL A 43 -12.42 -13.80 6.98
N LEU A 44 -11.44 -13.84 7.88
CA LEU A 44 -10.43 -12.82 8.10
C LEU A 44 -9.06 -13.46 7.90
N LEU A 45 -8.29 -12.91 6.97
CA LEU A 45 -6.94 -13.37 6.63
C LEU A 45 -5.93 -12.31 7.03
N TYR A 46 -4.86 -12.71 7.71
CA TYR A 46 -3.86 -11.78 8.24
C TYR A 46 -2.46 -12.42 8.30
N GLU A 47 -1.46 -11.60 8.55
CA GLU A 47 -0.07 -12.03 8.75
C GLU A 47 0.63 -11.18 9.81
N ASP A 48 1.71 -11.71 10.38
CA ASP A 48 2.68 -10.91 11.11
C ASP A 48 3.57 -10.14 10.12
N SER A 49 3.62 -8.81 10.26
CA SER A 49 4.45 -7.96 9.41
C SER A 49 5.85 -7.82 9.99
N LEU A 50 6.74 -8.77 9.67
CA LEU A 50 8.10 -8.79 10.21
C LEU A 50 8.92 -7.54 9.86
N TRP A 51 8.74 -6.99 8.65
CA TRP A 51 9.48 -5.80 8.23
C TRP A 51 9.01 -4.55 8.97
N GLU A 52 7.69 -4.29 8.99
CA GLU A 52 7.14 -3.13 9.72
C GLU A 52 7.42 -3.26 11.23
N SER A 53 7.37 -4.49 11.76
CA SER A 53 7.69 -4.76 13.16
C SER A 53 9.11 -4.35 13.53
N ARG A 54 10.10 -4.68 12.69
CA ARG A 54 11.49 -4.26 12.87
C ARG A 54 11.66 -2.75 12.71
N MET A 55 10.97 -2.14 11.76
CA MET A 55 11.09 -0.70 11.51
C MET A 55 10.53 0.14 12.64
N LEU A 56 9.39 -0.27 13.19
CA LEU A 56 8.67 0.46 14.22
C LEU A 56 9.05 0.04 15.65
N HIS A 57 9.78 -1.07 15.81
CA HIS A 57 10.02 -1.71 17.11
C HIS A 57 8.70 -2.01 17.83
N LYS A 58 7.78 -2.63 17.09
CA LYS A 58 6.40 -2.97 17.49
C LYS A 58 6.01 -4.33 16.94
N LYS A 59 5.09 -5.05 17.56
CA LYS A 59 4.48 -6.23 16.95
C LYS A 59 3.35 -5.79 16.01
N VAL A 60 3.62 -5.83 14.71
CA VAL A 60 2.72 -5.33 13.67
C VAL A 60 2.03 -6.48 12.95
N MET A 61 0.72 -6.40 12.78
CA MET A 61 -0.07 -7.33 11.96
C MET A 61 -0.70 -6.63 10.76
N ASN A 62 -0.79 -7.33 9.64
CA ASN A 62 -1.47 -6.87 8.43
C ASN A 62 -2.74 -7.70 8.18
N VAL A 63 -3.92 -7.08 8.26
CA VAL A 63 -5.16 -7.71 7.80
C VAL A 63 -5.22 -7.61 6.27
N LYS A 64 -5.17 -8.76 5.60
CA LYS A 64 -5.14 -8.89 4.14
C LYS A 64 -6.54 -8.91 3.52
N LEU A 65 -7.47 -9.53 4.22
CA LEU A 65 -8.86 -9.66 3.79
C LEU A 65 -9.78 -9.80 5.00
N LEU A 66 -10.94 -9.16 4.93
CA LEU A 66 -12.01 -9.24 5.92
C LEU A 66 -13.33 -9.26 5.15
N ALA A 67 -14.03 -10.40 5.14
CA ALA A 67 -15.26 -10.57 4.39
C ALA A 67 -16.25 -11.49 5.11
N ALA A 68 -17.56 -11.22 4.99
CA ALA A 68 -18.63 -12.05 5.55
C ALA A 68 -19.93 -11.88 4.77
N ASN A 69 -20.88 -12.80 4.89
CA ASN A 69 -22.18 -12.77 4.18
C ASN A 69 -23.11 -11.64 4.64
N SER A 70 -22.81 -11.00 5.77
CA SER A 70 -23.51 -9.80 6.23
C SER A 70 -22.59 -8.95 7.12
N THR A 71 -22.92 -7.66 7.25
CA THR A 71 -22.21 -6.75 8.18
C THR A 71 -22.29 -7.23 9.64
N GLY A 72 -23.40 -7.86 10.04
CA GLY A 72 -23.54 -8.41 11.40
C GLY A 72 -22.57 -9.57 11.67
N GLN A 73 -22.37 -10.44 10.69
CA GLN A 73 -21.37 -11.51 10.76
C GLN A 73 -19.95 -10.95 10.72
N LEU A 74 -19.71 -9.94 9.87
CA LEU A 74 -18.43 -9.23 9.79
C LEU A 74 -18.05 -8.61 11.14
N LYS A 75 -19.01 -7.96 11.79
CA LYS A 75 -18.85 -7.38 13.13
C LYS A 75 -18.45 -8.43 14.16
N ARG A 76 -19.15 -9.58 14.18
CA ARG A 76 -18.84 -10.69 15.10
C ARG A 76 -17.44 -11.25 14.86
N LEU A 77 -17.08 -11.47 13.60
CA LEU A 77 -15.77 -11.99 13.23
C LEU A 77 -14.65 -11.03 13.60
N PHE A 78 -14.79 -9.74 13.25
CA PHE A 78 -13.80 -8.73 13.55
C PHE A 78 -13.69 -8.46 15.06
N GLN A 79 -14.79 -8.50 15.81
CA GLN A 79 -14.76 -8.38 17.27
C GLN A 79 -14.00 -9.54 17.91
N ALA A 80 -14.26 -10.78 17.48
CA ALA A 80 -13.50 -11.93 17.96
C ALA A 80 -12.02 -11.80 17.62
N PHE A 81 -11.71 -11.26 16.43
CA PHE A 81 -10.34 -10.95 16.08
C PHE A 81 -9.73 -9.88 16.99
N TYR A 82 -10.42 -8.77 17.20
CA TYR A 82 -9.90 -7.64 17.96
C TYR A 82 -9.70 -7.97 19.45
N SER A 83 -10.65 -8.66 20.09
CA SER A 83 -10.59 -8.97 21.52
C SER A 83 -9.35 -9.76 21.93
N VAL A 84 -8.90 -10.71 21.12
CA VAL A 84 -7.65 -11.45 21.41
C VAL A 84 -6.44 -10.52 21.33
N ARG A 85 -6.44 -9.60 20.35
CA ARG A 85 -5.35 -8.64 20.11
C ARG A 85 -5.25 -7.55 21.18
N GLN A 86 -6.32 -7.35 21.96
CA GLN A 86 -6.27 -6.50 23.16
C GLN A 86 -5.61 -7.19 24.35
N MET A 87 -5.50 -8.53 24.33
CA MET A 87 -4.98 -9.32 25.45
C MET A 87 -3.61 -9.93 25.15
N ASP A 88 -3.18 -9.92 23.89
CA ASP A 88 -1.87 -10.40 23.47
C ASP A 88 -0.88 -9.25 23.25
N GLU A 89 0.35 -9.59 22.86
CA GLU A 89 1.44 -8.62 22.66
C GLU A 89 1.34 -7.84 21.34
N THR A 90 0.16 -7.74 20.71
CA THR A 90 -0.01 -7.01 19.44
C THR A 90 -0.09 -5.50 19.68
N ASP A 91 0.93 -4.77 19.21
CA ASP A 91 0.96 -3.31 19.33
C ASP A 91 0.07 -2.62 18.29
N PHE A 92 0.15 -3.08 17.03
CA PHE A 92 -0.32 -2.30 15.88
C PHE A 92 -0.89 -3.21 14.79
N ILE A 93 -2.10 -2.91 14.33
CA ILE A 93 -2.77 -3.63 13.25
C ILE A 93 -3.03 -2.66 12.10
N PHE A 94 -2.52 -3.02 10.94
CA PHE A 94 -2.80 -2.35 9.68
C PHE A 94 -3.98 -3.04 8.98
N VAL A 95 -4.99 -2.28 8.59
CA VAL A 95 -6.15 -2.79 7.88
C VAL A 95 -6.38 -1.99 6.61
N ARG A 96 -6.42 -2.70 5.47
CA ARG A 96 -6.84 -2.16 4.18
C ARG A 96 -8.15 -2.82 3.78
N VAL A 97 -9.16 -2.02 3.46
CA VAL A 97 -10.44 -2.51 2.92
C VAL A 97 -10.78 -1.83 1.60
N PRO A 98 -11.38 -2.54 0.63
CA PRO A 98 -11.97 -1.90 -0.54
C PRO A 98 -12.95 -0.78 -0.11
N ALA A 99 -12.90 0.37 -0.78
CA ALA A 99 -13.72 1.52 -0.40
C ALA A 99 -15.23 1.29 -0.63
N GLU A 100 -15.59 0.35 -1.50
CA GLU A 100 -16.96 -0.09 -1.73
C GLU A 100 -17.53 -0.93 -0.57
N ASP A 101 -16.69 -1.53 0.27
CA ASP A 101 -17.12 -2.29 1.44
C ASP A 101 -17.37 -1.37 2.64
N ILE A 102 -18.47 -0.62 2.54
CA ILE A 102 -18.95 0.29 3.60
C ILE A 102 -19.23 -0.48 4.90
N GLY A 103 -19.66 -1.74 4.80
CA GLY A 103 -19.90 -2.60 5.96
C GLY A 103 -18.62 -2.85 6.76
N ALA A 104 -17.54 -3.20 6.08
CA ALA A 104 -16.22 -3.37 6.70
C ALA A 104 -15.70 -2.08 7.32
N ALA A 105 -15.82 -0.96 6.59
CA ALA A 105 -15.43 0.35 7.10
C ALA A 105 -16.13 0.68 8.44
N HIS A 106 -17.46 0.52 8.51
CA HIS A 106 -18.21 0.75 9.75
C HIS A 106 -17.79 -0.19 10.89
N VAL A 107 -17.56 -1.47 10.60
CA VAL A 107 -17.13 -2.45 11.62
C VAL A 107 -15.76 -2.09 12.22
N ILE A 108 -14.83 -1.67 11.37
CA ILE A 108 -13.47 -1.29 11.77
C ILE A 108 -13.49 0.03 12.54
N GLN A 109 -14.26 1.03 12.10
CA GLN A 109 -14.36 2.33 12.76
C GLN A 109 -15.00 2.26 14.15
N GLN A 110 -15.84 1.26 14.40
CA GLN A 110 -16.47 1.06 15.71
C GLN A 110 -15.51 0.56 16.80
N GLN A 111 -14.28 0.15 16.45
CA GLN A 111 -13.31 -0.26 17.47
C GLN A 111 -12.69 0.97 18.16
N PRO A 112 -12.55 0.97 19.50
CA PRO A 112 -12.11 2.15 20.25
C PRO A 112 -10.79 2.77 19.78
N SER A 113 -9.86 1.94 19.31
CA SER A 113 -8.49 2.36 19.00
C SER A 113 -8.20 2.30 17.50
N SER A 114 -9.23 2.46 16.68
CA SER A 114 -9.19 2.46 15.22
C SER A 114 -9.13 3.88 14.67
N TYR A 115 -8.12 4.16 13.87
CA TYR A 115 -7.89 5.47 13.28
C TYR A 115 -7.96 5.36 11.76
N PHE A 116 -8.84 6.14 11.14
CA PHE A 116 -8.82 6.33 9.70
C PHE A 116 -7.60 7.18 9.31
N VAL A 117 -6.67 6.60 8.58
CA VAL A 117 -5.38 7.22 8.22
C VAL A 117 -5.27 7.54 6.73
N GLY A 118 -6.39 7.48 6.01
CA GLY A 118 -6.51 7.94 4.64
C GLY A 118 -7.07 6.90 3.68
N SER A 119 -6.95 7.21 2.39
CA SER A 119 -7.49 6.39 1.31
C SER A 119 -6.49 6.29 0.17
N LEU A 120 -6.43 5.14 -0.48
CA LEU A 120 -5.64 4.93 -1.69
C LEU A 120 -6.56 4.90 -2.90
N LEU A 121 -6.18 5.59 -3.97
CA LEU A 121 -6.67 5.37 -5.31
C LEU A 121 -5.60 4.60 -6.09
N LYS A 122 -5.97 3.44 -6.64
CA LYS A 122 -5.16 2.70 -7.61
C LYS A 122 -5.65 3.08 -9.01
N LEU A 123 -4.72 3.51 -9.86
CA LEU A 123 -5.00 3.82 -11.25
C LEU A 123 -4.17 2.91 -12.16
N ALA A 124 -4.71 2.62 -13.35
CA ALA A 124 -4.13 1.69 -14.31
C ALA A 124 -4.19 2.23 -15.74
N LYS A 125 -3.29 1.73 -16.60
CA LYS A 125 -3.34 1.87 -18.05
C LYS A 125 -2.48 0.81 -18.75
N PRO A 126 -2.69 0.49 -20.04
CA PRO A 126 -1.69 -0.23 -20.81
C PRO A 126 -0.41 0.62 -21.00
N PRO A 127 0.78 0.02 -21.18
CA PRO A 127 1.97 0.76 -21.55
C PRO A 127 1.78 1.58 -22.85
N SER A 128 2.44 2.73 -22.95
CA SER A 128 2.36 3.58 -24.15
C SER A 128 3.59 4.48 -24.28
N PHE A 129 3.75 5.11 -25.44
CA PHE A 129 4.80 6.10 -25.68
C PHE A 129 4.26 7.52 -25.58
N TYR A 130 5.14 8.46 -25.25
CA TYR A 130 4.83 9.88 -25.14
C TYR A 130 5.77 10.72 -25.99
N ASP A 131 5.21 11.72 -26.66
CA ASP A 131 6.01 12.78 -27.26
C ASP A 131 6.57 13.68 -26.14
N LYS A 132 7.91 13.73 -26.07
CA LYS A 132 8.64 14.43 -25.01
C LYS A 132 9.60 15.45 -25.60
N THR A 133 9.54 16.67 -25.10
CA THR A 133 10.63 17.64 -25.26
C THR A 133 11.81 17.23 -24.39
N PRO A 134 13.07 17.35 -24.85
CA PRO A 134 14.24 17.06 -24.02
C PRO A 134 14.21 17.84 -22.69
N PRO A 135 14.40 17.17 -21.53
CA PRO A 135 14.49 17.85 -20.25
C PRO A 135 15.82 18.60 -20.07
N PHE A 136 15.86 19.55 -19.12
CA PHE A 136 17.08 20.25 -18.69
C PHE A 136 17.94 19.43 -17.68
N PHE A 137 17.60 18.16 -17.51
CA PHE A 137 18.20 17.22 -16.57
C PHE A 137 18.40 15.88 -17.25
N GLU A 138 19.27 15.06 -16.69
CA GLU A 138 19.58 13.72 -17.15
C GLU A 138 18.64 12.71 -16.49
N LEU A 139 18.28 11.66 -17.23
CA LEU A 139 17.51 10.53 -16.74
C LEU A 139 18.30 9.24 -16.99
N GLY A 140 18.38 8.39 -15.97
CA GLY A 140 19.08 7.11 -16.09
C GLY A 140 18.92 6.25 -14.83
N PRO A 141 19.50 5.05 -14.81
CA PRO A 141 19.60 4.27 -13.58
C PRO A 141 20.42 5.06 -12.53
N PRO A 142 20.08 4.95 -11.23
CA PRO A 142 20.89 5.55 -10.18
C PRO A 142 22.28 4.90 -10.10
N GLU A 143 23.29 5.71 -9.85
CA GLU A 143 24.65 5.25 -9.58
C GLU A 143 24.81 4.90 -8.09
N PRO A 144 25.81 4.08 -7.69
CA PRO A 144 26.03 3.74 -6.29
C PRO A 144 26.12 4.97 -5.37
N GLY A 145 26.73 6.07 -5.84
CA GLY A 145 26.85 7.34 -5.12
C GLY A 145 25.54 8.11 -4.93
N ASP A 146 24.48 7.80 -5.68
CA ASP A 146 23.19 8.46 -5.59
C ASP A 146 22.32 7.93 -4.43
N THR A 147 22.68 6.77 -3.87
CA THR A 147 21.87 6.03 -2.90
C THR A 147 21.44 6.90 -1.72
N GLU A 148 22.38 7.61 -1.09
CA GLU A 148 22.08 8.39 0.11
C GLU A 148 21.20 9.60 -0.22
N ALA A 149 21.49 10.32 -1.30
CA ALA A 149 20.68 11.45 -1.76
C ALA A 149 19.24 11.03 -2.09
N ILE A 150 19.05 9.85 -2.69
CA ILE A 150 17.72 9.29 -2.98
C ILE A 150 16.98 8.94 -1.67
N CYS A 151 17.68 8.32 -0.70
CA CYS A 151 17.09 8.00 0.60
C CYS A 151 16.73 9.25 1.40
N GLU A 152 17.57 10.28 1.39
CA GLU A 152 17.30 11.58 2.00
C GLU A 152 16.08 12.26 1.35
N LEU A 153 16.00 12.27 0.02
CA LEU A 153 14.84 12.78 -0.69
C LEU A 153 13.56 12.01 -0.32
N ALA A 154 13.64 10.68 -0.20
CA ALA A 154 12.52 9.85 0.23
C ALA A 154 12.01 10.24 1.61
N ARG A 155 12.92 10.46 2.57
CA ARG A 155 12.62 10.86 3.95
C ARG A 155 11.59 11.99 4.01
N ASP A 156 11.77 13.01 3.18
CA ASP A 156 11.02 14.26 3.29
C ASP A 156 9.81 14.33 2.34
N SER A 157 9.66 13.37 1.43
CA SER A 157 8.69 13.44 0.31
C SER A 157 7.32 12.82 0.60
N PHE A 158 7.21 11.84 1.50
CA PHE A 158 5.99 11.04 1.68
C PHE A 158 5.12 11.45 2.88
N THR A 159 5.14 12.73 3.24
CA THR A 159 4.38 13.34 4.35
C THR A 159 2.85 13.17 4.22
N LYS A 160 2.37 12.88 3.01
CA LYS A 160 0.96 12.58 2.71
C LYS A 160 0.55 11.13 3.01
N SER A 161 1.50 10.24 3.29
CA SER A 161 1.20 8.83 3.46
C SER A 161 0.49 8.54 4.78
N ARG A 162 -0.17 7.38 4.82
CA ARG A 162 -0.86 6.84 6.00
C ARG A 162 -0.04 6.84 7.29
N TYR A 163 1.29 6.68 7.21
CA TYR A 163 2.15 6.67 8.40
C TYR A 163 2.30 8.05 9.04
N PHE A 164 2.19 9.15 8.26
CA PHE A 164 2.18 10.51 8.80
C PHE A 164 0.79 10.97 9.27
N GLN A 165 -0.26 10.27 8.85
CA GLN A 165 -1.63 10.55 9.27
C GLN A 165 -2.02 9.80 10.56
N ASP A 166 -1.14 8.92 11.07
CA ASP A 166 -1.38 8.19 12.30
C ASP A 166 -0.96 9.03 13.53
N PRO A 167 -1.88 9.30 14.48
CA PRO A 167 -1.58 10.10 15.67
C PRO A 167 -0.69 9.41 16.73
N HIS A 168 -0.36 8.13 16.54
CA HIS A 168 0.53 7.35 17.42
C HIS A 168 1.88 7.02 16.78
N LEU A 169 2.08 7.35 15.50
CA LEU A 169 3.39 7.27 14.86
C LEU A 169 4.09 8.62 14.88
N SER A 170 5.36 8.62 15.31
CA SER A 170 6.18 9.82 15.20
C SER A 170 6.55 10.09 13.75
N ARG A 171 6.78 11.37 13.43
CA ARG A 171 7.30 11.78 12.12
C ARG A 171 8.61 11.07 11.79
N GLU A 172 9.46 10.86 12.80
CA GLU A 172 10.74 10.17 12.66
C GLU A 172 10.55 8.68 12.28
N ALA A 173 9.59 7.99 12.90
CA ALA A 173 9.27 6.61 12.55
C ALA A 173 8.74 6.52 11.10
N ALA A 174 7.84 7.42 10.71
CA ALA A 174 7.32 7.48 9.34
C ALA A 174 8.45 7.78 8.32
N ASN A 175 9.31 8.75 8.62
CA ASN A 175 10.50 9.06 7.83
C ASN A 175 11.40 7.82 7.62
N LYS A 176 11.71 7.11 8.70
CA LYS A 176 12.57 5.91 8.67
C LYS A 176 11.99 4.81 7.79
N ILE A 177 10.66 4.61 7.82
CA ILE A 177 9.97 3.66 6.95
C ILE A 177 10.25 3.97 5.47
N PHE A 178 10.10 5.22 5.03
CA PHE A 178 10.30 5.57 3.62
C PHE A 178 11.76 5.55 3.19
N GLN A 179 12.68 5.96 4.07
CA GLN A 179 14.11 5.81 3.82
C GLN A 179 14.47 4.34 3.56
N GLU A 180 14.04 3.44 4.45
CA GLU A 180 14.38 2.04 4.35
C GLU A 180 13.64 1.33 3.21
N TRP A 181 12.39 1.70 2.94
CA TRP A 181 11.66 1.22 1.76
C TRP A 181 12.41 1.59 0.48
N THR A 182 12.79 2.85 0.33
CA THR A 182 13.56 3.32 -0.82
C THR A 182 14.91 2.63 -0.93
N ARG A 183 15.61 2.43 0.19
CA ARG A 183 16.89 1.70 0.22
C ARG A 183 16.72 0.23 -0.19
N ASN A 184 15.69 -0.46 0.29
CA ASN A 184 15.39 -1.83 -0.11
C ASN A 184 15.13 -1.96 -1.62
N ASN A 185 14.44 -0.98 -2.20
CA ASN A 185 14.23 -0.91 -3.65
C ASN A 185 15.54 -0.74 -4.42
N LEU A 186 16.46 0.11 -3.94
CA LEU A 186 17.79 0.25 -4.52
C LEU A 186 18.63 -1.03 -4.36
N ASN A 187 18.41 -1.78 -3.28
CA ASN A 187 19.10 -3.04 -2.98
C ASN A 187 18.44 -4.29 -3.62
N GLY A 188 17.64 -4.11 -4.67
CA GLY A 188 17.12 -5.22 -5.48
C GLY A 188 15.69 -5.67 -5.20
N ARG A 189 14.94 -4.97 -4.33
CA ARG A 189 13.47 -5.19 -4.24
C ARG A 189 12.74 -4.62 -5.47
N ALA A 190 13.23 -3.51 -6.03
CA ALA A 190 12.65 -2.94 -7.23
C ALA A 190 13.11 -3.70 -8.47
N ALA A 191 12.23 -3.82 -9.46
CA ALA A 191 12.58 -4.36 -10.77
C ALA A 191 13.60 -3.47 -11.48
N PHE A 192 13.40 -2.15 -11.40
CA PHE A 192 14.39 -1.14 -11.78
C PHE A 192 14.12 0.19 -11.07
N ASN A 193 15.10 1.09 -11.13
CA ASN A 193 15.06 2.42 -10.54
C ASN A 193 15.49 3.45 -11.58
N ILE A 194 14.92 4.65 -11.53
CA ILE A 194 15.26 5.78 -12.40
C ILE A 194 15.57 6.99 -11.51
N ALA A 195 16.69 7.66 -11.77
CA ALA A 195 17.07 8.93 -11.17
C ALA A 195 16.98 10.06 -12.21
N ALA A 196 16.57 11.24 -11.75
CA ALA A 196 16.68 12.50 -12.48
C ALA A 196 17.79 13.34 -11.85
N LYS A 197 18.81 13.70 -12.64
CA LYS A 197 20.01 14.42 -12.18
C LYS A 197 20.18 15.76 -12.90
N HIS A 198 20.43 16.84 -12.16
CA HIS A 198 20.76 18.14 -12.72
C HIS A 198 22.08 18.63 -12.12
N ASN A 199 23.09 18.88 -12.97
CA ASN A 199 24.45 19.22 -12.54
C ASN A 199 25.04 18.22 -11.51
N GLY A 200 24.80 16.93 -11.71
CA GLY A 200 25.24 15.86 -10.81
C GLY A 200 24.38 15.65 -9.55
N GLU A 201 23.41 16.53 -9.28
CA GLU A 201 22.53 16.45 -8.11
C GLU A 201 21.26 15.66 -8.42
N VAL A 202 20.86 14.73 -7.54
CA VAL A 202 19.56 14.04 -7.62
C VAL A 202 18.43 15.02 -7.31
N ILE A 203 17.58 15.26 -8.31
CA ILE A 203 16.42 16.16 -8.23
C ILE A 203 15.08 15.41 -8.31
N GLY A 204 15.11 14.10 -8.50
CA GLY A 204 13.94 13.24 -8.46
C GLY A 204 14.29 11.78 -8.70
N TYR A 205 13.39 10.88 -8.35
CA TYR A 205 13.55 9.45 -8.61
C TYR A 205 12.20 8.75 -8.76
N LEU A 206 12.23 7.56 -9.36
CA LEU A 206 11.11 6.63 -9.47
C LEU A 206 11.61 5.20 -9.28
N GLN A 207 10.90 4.40 -8.49
CA GLN A 207 11.17 2.98 -8.25
C GLN A 207 9.94 2.18 -8.63
N CYS A 208 10.15 1.03 -9.27
CA CYS A 208 9.04 0.20 -9.72
C CYS A 208 9.18 -1.27 -9.30
N LEU A 209 8.04 -1.95 -9.23
CA LEU A 209 7.96 -3.39 -9.01
C LEU A 209 7.40 -4.06 -10.26
N SER A 210 7.74 -5.34 -10.44
CA SER A 210 7.11 -6.21 -11.43
C SER A 210 6.37 -7.33 -10.67
N ARG A 211 5.11 -7.57 -11.04
CA ARG A 211 4.29 -8.63 -10.45
C ARG A 211 3.37 -9.23 -11.51
N GLY A 212 3.70 -10.42 -12.00
CA GLY A 212 2.95 -11.06 -13.08
C GLY A 212 2.92 -10.14 -14.31
N ASP A 213 1.73 -9.87 -14.84
CA ASP A 213 1.53 -8.99 -16.00
C ASP A 213 1.43 -7.49 -15.64
N GLU A 214 1.72 -7.11 -14.40
CA GLU A 214 1.59 -5.74 -13.88
C GLU A 214 2.97 -5.11 -13.57
N CYS A 215 3.22 -3.92 -14.12
CA CYS A 215 4.35 -3.07 -13.76
C CYS A 215 3.88 -1.92 -12.85
N ILE A 216 4.40 -1.84 -11.63
CA ILE A 216 3.83 -1.01 -10.57
C ILE A 216 4.79 0.14 -10.25
N LEU A 217 4.33 1.38 -10.33
CA LEU A 217 5.01 2.52 -9.71
C LEU A 217 4.91 2.39 -8.20
N ASP A 218 6.03 2.14 -7.53
CA ASP A 218 6.10 1.92 -6.09
C ASP A 218 6.31 3.25 -5.34
N LEU A 219 7.41 3.94 -5.65
CA LEU A 219 7.76 5.23 -5.05
C LEU A 219 8.22 6.21 -6.13
N MET A 220 7.77 7.45 -6.05
CA MET A 220 8.23 8.54 -6.90
C MET A 220 8.28 9.83 -6.09
N ALA A 221 9.40 10.55 -6.20
CA ALA A 221 9.55 11.85 -5.56
C ALA A 221 10.31 12.82 -6.47
N VAL A 222 10.08 14.11 -6.23
CA VAL A 222 10.79 15.22 -6.87
C VAL A 222 11.25 16.15 -5.76
N LYS A 223 12.49 16.61 -5.85
CA LYS A 223 13.10 17.49 -4.87
C LYS A 223 12.32 18.81 -4.74
N PRO A 224 12.07 19.30 -3.50
CA PRO A 224 11.48 20.62 -3.30
C PRO A 224 12.27 21.73 -4.01
N GLY A 225 11.58 22.70 -4.62
CA GLY A 225 12.18 23.76 -5.45
C GLY A 225 12.33 23.40 -6.93
N PHE A 226 12.02 22.15 -7.31
CA PHE A 226 12.01 21.68 -8.69
C PHE A 226 10.61 21.34 -9.21
N GLU A 227 9.55 21.72 -8.49
CA GLU A 227 8.16 21.61 -8.93
C GLU A 227 7.87 22.43 -10.18
N GLY A 228 6.80 22.07 -10.90
CA GLY A 228 6.37 22.78 -12.11
C GLY A 228 7.26 22.55 -13.34
N LYS A 229 8.44 21.94 -13.18
CA LYS A 229 9.43 21.70 -14.24
C LYS A 229 9.28 20.35 -14.96
N ARG A 230 8.09 19.75 -14.93
CA ARG A 230 7.74 18.46 -15.56
C ARG A 230 8.62 17.24 -15.19
N ILE A 231 9.44 17.28 -14.13
CA ILE A 231 10.30 16.15 -13.74
C ILE A 231 9.51 14.86 -13.50
N ALA A 232 8.43 14.92 -12.71
CA ALA A 232 7.59 13.75 -12.45
C ALA A 232 6.96 13.17 -13.73
N PHE A 233 6.63 14.01 -14.71
CA PHE A 233 6.15 13.55 -16.01
C PHE A 233 7.23 12.80 -16.76
N HIS A 234 8.47 13.31 -16.80
CA HIS A 234 9.58 12.66 -17.48
C HIS A 234 10.01 11.36 -16.79
N LEU A 235 10.02 11.32 -15.45
CA LEU A 235 10.25 10.10 -14.68
C LEU A 235 9.21 9.03 -15.03
N LEU A 236 7.92 9.40 -14.95
CA LEU A 236 6.82 8.47 -15.23
C LEU A 236 6.78 8.04 -16.70
N ALA A 237 7.06 8.93 -17.64
CA ALA A 237 7.11 8.59 -19.06
C ALA A 237 8.29 7.66 -19.36
N ASN A 238 9.47 7.95 -18.80
CA ASN A 238 10.63 7.05 -18.94
C ASN A 238 10.34 5.67 -18.36
N PHE A 239 9.72 5.60 -17.17
CA PHE A 239 9.25 4.36 -16.56
C PHE A 239 8.29 3.57 -17.47
N ILE A 240 7.26 4.22 -18.02
CA ILE A 240 6.27 3.55 -18.88
C ILE A 240 6.94 3.03 -20.15
N GLU A 241 7.85 3.79 -20.74
CA GLU A 241 8.52 3.46 -22.00
C GLU A 241 9.70 2.50 -21.86
N GLN A 242 10.11 2.16 -20.63
CA GLN A 242 11.18 1.17 -20.42
C GLN A 242 10.84 -0.14 -21.14
N PRO A 243 11.80 -0.77 -21.85
CA PRO A 243 11.55 -2.03 -22.54
C PRO A 243 10.98 -3.13 -21.63
N GLU A 244 11.35 -3.13 -20.35
CA GLU A 244 10.81 -4.06 -19.37
C GLU A 244 9.32 -3.80 -19.08
N THR A 245 8.93 -2.53 -18.88
CA THR A 245 7.52 -2.15 -18.68
C THR A 245 6.66 -2.51 -19.89
N GLN A 246 7.20 -2.40 -21.11
CA GLN A 246 6.49 -2.73 -22.34
C GLN A 246 6.14 -4.24 -22.47
N LYS A 247 6.77 -5.11 -21.67
CA LYS A 247 6.41 -6.55 -21.62
C LYS A 247 5.17 -6.84 -20.78
N HIS A 248 4.72 -5.88 -19.98
CA HIS A 248 3.58 -6.03 -19.07
C HIS A 248 2.28 -5.62 -19.77
N LYS A 249 1.15 -6.20 -19.37
CA LYS A 249 -0.17 -5.82 -19.92
C LYS A 249 -0.65 -4.50 -19.34
N THR A 250 -0.30 -4.24 -18.08
CA THR A 250 -0.81 -3.11 -17.32
C THR A 250 0.31 -2.41 -16.55
N VAL A 251 0.25 -1.09 -16.53
CA VAL A 251 1.02 -0.23 -15.65
C VAL A 251 0.09 0.34 -14.60
N THR A 252 0.46 0.27 -13.32
CA THR A 252 -0.36 0.81 -12.23
C THR A 252 0.40 1.75 -11.32
N ALA A 253 -0.35 2.67 -10.72
CA ALA A 253 0.15 3.61 -9.73
C ALA A 253 -0.87 3.76 -8.60
N GLY A 254 -0.42 3.55 -7.37
CA GLY A 254 -1.19 3.86 -6.17
C GLY A 254 -0.85 5.25 -5.65
N THR A 255 -1.85 6.04 -5.27
CA THR A 255 -1.60 7.30 -4.55
C THR A 255 -2.69 7.59 -3.54
N GLN A 256 -2.39 8.46 -2.58
CA GLN A 256 -3.37 8.89 -1.59
C GLN A 256 -4.46 9.72 -2.27
N LEU A 257 -5.72 9.53 -1.89
CA LEU A 257 -6.87 10.21 -2.52
C LEU A 257 -6.76 11.74 -2.43
N HIS A 258 -6.15 12.26 -1.36
CA HIS A 258 -5.89 13.70 -1.19
C HIS A 258 -4.65 14.19 -1.97
N ASN A 259 -3.92 13.31 -2.67
CA ASN A 259 -2.78 13.68 -3.50
C ASN A 259 -3.21 14.08 -4.92
N VAL A 260 -4.04 15.13 -4.99
CA VAL A 260 -4.64 15.64 -6.24
C VAL A 260 -3.59 15.93 -7.33
N ARG A 261 -2.38 16.37 -6.94
CA ARG A 261 -1.29 16.62 -7.89
C ARG A 261 -0.82 15.36 -8.61
N ALA A 262 -0.68 14.24 -7.89
CA ALA A 262 -0.29 12.95 -8.48
C ALA A 262 -1.43 12.39 -9.33
N ILE A 263 -2.67 12.42 -8.82
CA ILE A 263 -3.85 11.97 -9.57
C ILE A 263 -3.95 12.69 -10.91
N ARG A 264 -3.88 14.03 -10.91
CA ARG A 264 -3.90 14.82 -12.15
C ARG A 264 -2.75 14.52 -13.10
N LEU A 265 -1.57 14.15 -12.59
CA LEU A 265 -0.46 13.74 -13.43
C LEU A 265 -0.78 12.41 -14.12
N TYR A 266 -1.25 11.43 -13.36
CA TYR A 266 -1.59 10.10 -13.86
C TYR A 266 -2.72 10.19 -14.89
N GLU A 267 -3.80 10.90 -14.60
CA GLU A 267 -4.93 11.10 -15.53
C GLU A 267 -4.49 11.77 -16.84
N ARG A 268 -3.68 12.84 -16.78
CA ARG A 268 -3.11 13.46 -17.99
C ARG A 268 -2.23 12.52 -18.80
N MET A 269 -1.66 11.51 -18.15
CA MET A 269 -0.86 10.47 -18.79
C MET A 269 -1.69 9.25 -19.23
N GLY A 270 -3.01 9.33 -19.13
CA GLY A 270 -3.95 8.32 -19.62
C GLY A 270 -4.24 7.19 -18.63
N PHE A 271 -3.88 7.33 -17.36
CA PHE A 271 -4.32 6.40 -16.32
C PHE A 271 -5.80 6.62 -15.99
N THR A 272 -6.52 5.54 -15.74
CA THR A 272 -7.90 5.56 -15.25
C THR A 272 -7.98 4.93 -13.86
N ALA A 273 -8.92 5.40 -13.03
CA ALA A 273 -9.17 4.80 -11.73
C ALA A 273 -9.62 3.34 -11.89
N GLU A 274 -8.97 2.44 -11.16
CA GLU A 274 -9.25 1.00 -11.19
C GLU A 274 -9.89 0.54 -9.87
N GLN A 275 -9.28 0.91 -8.73
CA GLN A 275 -9.72 0.50 -7.40
C GLN A 275 -9.47 1.61 -6.39
N SER A 276 -10.22 1.60 -5.29
CA SER A 276 -9.96 2.47 -4.15
C SER A 276 -10.07 1.72 -2.83
N TYR A 277 -9.32 2.19 -1.83
CA TYR A 277 -9.21 1.54 -0.53
C TYR A 277 -9.25 2.55 0.61
N TYR A 278 -9.79 2.13 1.75
CA TYR A 278 -9.62 2.82 3.02
C TYR A 278 -8.52 2.16 3.84
N TYR A 279 -7.73 2.99 4.52
CA TYR A 279 -6.70 2.57 5.45
C TYR A 279 -7.08 2.90 6.88
N TYR A 280 -6.98 1.87 7.73
CA TYR A 280 -7.15 1.99 9.16
C TYR A 280 -5.91 1.48 9.88
N HIS A 281 -5.49 2.23 10.88
CA HIS A 281 -4.47 1.82 11.84
C HIS A 281 -5.17 1.59 13.18
N ILE A 282 -4.96 0.41 13.76
CA ILE A 282 -5.59 0.04 15.02
C ILE A 282 -4.51 -0.25 16.06
N TRP A 283 -4.69 0.32 17.25
CA TRP A 283 -3.74 0.21 18.37
C TRP A 283 -4.42 -0.48 19.57
N PRO A 284 -4.52 -1.83 19.59
CA PRO A 284 -5.36 -2.56 20.55
C PRO A 284 -5.03 -2.29 22.03
N GLY A 285 -3.76 -2.04 22.34
CA GLY A 285 -3.27 -1.70 23.68
C GLY A 285 -3.30 -0.21 24.05
N LYS A 286 -3.87 0.65 23.20
CA LYS A 286 -4.04 2.08 23.49
C LYS A 286 -5.49 2.38 23.81
N GLU A 287 -5.73 3.31 24.74
CA GLU A 287 -7.05 3.89 24.93
C GLU A 287 -7.41 4.82 23.76
N ALA A 288 -8.70 4.95 23.48
CA ALA A 288 -9.22 5.91 22.51
C ALA A 288 -8.84 7.33 22.96
N LYS A 289 -8.29 8.15 22.05
CA LYS A 289 -8.06 9.59 22.30
C LYS A 289 -9.34 10.39 22.09
#